data_AF-A0AAJ3DKC1-F1
#
_entry.id   AF-A0AAJ3DKC1-F1
#
_cell.length_a   1.000
_cell.length_b   1.000
_cell.length_c   1.000
_cell.angle_alpha   90.00
_cell.angle_beta   90.00
_cell.angle_gamma   90.00
#
_symmetry.space_group_name_H-M   'P 1'
#
loop_
_entity.id
_entity.type
_entity.pdbx_description
1 polymer ?
#
loop_
_entity_poly.entity_id
_entity_poly.type
_entity_poly.pdbx_seq_one_letter_code
_entity_poly.pdbx_strand_id
1 'polypeptide(L)'
;MIERQQAEQLAAVWARRDSERLGFPCTPVVEEFDLGYLVMSTVAVEARALPGDLPATVIDKETGEVSTWPRVPAAAVEQMFRQRRPGAPRAPRTVDPADQLLREITRPPTPGAAAHLTVGGRTYVAHGAKGDLELRHHPLVRSYLDGLPPGHLVRGGERHAEMIVVSDVLHEQDHRRAAEGLPALTVEEAQAVLGTARFEVFRVREPGDPAGGPAELPCDSCINFLVRFNALPWSDLAHTEEWRPEPGPVSQPGRFPDEVGHALTDAGWQISMFNEALAMGAIAETREIAGRRHRHEVFPAAEEALTAFPAILSHRRGPGQDVWIHEFTTNPLHGAHSADTLADFGAVLGVRLFPLGSERQESILAVDEHGRVFALDQAGEWFLGADIDAALTTLLLGRAPARVRDDGTW
;
A
#
# COMPACT_ATOMS: atom_id res chain seq x y z
N MET A 1 19.24 -3.82 -14.65
CA MET A 1 19.93 -5.08 -14.28
C MET A 1 20.34 -4.98 -12.83
N ILE A 2 20.09 -6.01 -12.03
CA ILE A 2 20.46 -6.08 -10.61
C ILE A 2 21.94 -6.48 -10.47
N GLU A 3 22.69 -5.67 -9.75
CA GLU A 3 24.10 -5.92 -9.43
C GLU A 3 24.25 -6.84 -8.21
N ARG A 4 25.40 -7.50 -8.11
CA ARG A 4 25.68 -8.44 -7.02
C ARG A 4 25.61 -7.75 -5.66
N GLN A 5 26.16 -6.54 -5.55
CA GLN A 5 26.12 -5.76 -4.33
C GLN A 5 24.68 -5.47 -3.88
N GLN A 6 23.79 -5.15 -4.82
CA GLN A 6 22.38 -4.91 -4.55
C GLN A 6 21.69 -6.20 -4.08
N ALA A 7 21.98 -7.34 -4.70
CA ALA A 7 21.46 -8.64 -4.27
C ALA A 7 21.92 -9.01 -2.85
N GLU A 8 23.18 -8.73 -2.50
CA GLU A 8 23.72 -8.95 -1.15
C GLU A 8 23.06 -8.02 -0.10
N GLN A 9 22.79 -6.76 -0.45
CA GLN A 9 22.04 -5.83 0.39
C GLN A 9 20.60 -6.31 0.64
N LEU A 10 19.90 -6.72 -0.43
CA LEU A 10 18.55 -7.28 -0.34
C LEU A 10 18.52 -8.55 0.53
N ALA A 11 19.48 -9.46 0.33
CA ALA A 11 19.61 -10.65 1.15
C ALA A 11 19.80 -10.31 2.63
N ALA A 12 20.63 -9.31 2.95
CA ALA A 12 20.83 -8.86 4.33
C ALA A 12 19.54 -8.26 4.93
N VAL A 13 18.74 -7.52 4.16
CA VAL A 13 17.43 -7.02 4.60
C VAL A 13 16.46 -8.17 4.87
N TRP A 14 16.34 -9.12 3.95
CA TRP A 14 15.41 -10.24 4.09
C TRP A 14 15.81 -11.18 5.24
N ALA A 15 17.09 -11.51 5.40
CA ALA A 15 17.57 -12.31 6.53
C ALA A 15 17.31 -11.63 7.88
N ARG A 16 17.39 -10.30 7.96
CA ARG A 16 17.02 -9.54 9.16
C ARG A 16 15.52 -9.66 9.47
N ARG A 17 14.66 -9.51 8.46
CA ARG A 17 13.20 -9.69 8.60
C ARG A 17 12.84 -11.12 9.02
N ASP A 18 13.54 -12.12 8.47
CA ASP A 18 13.40 -13.53 8.86
C ASP A 18 13.83 -13.74 10.31
N SER A 19 14.95 -13.14 10.74
CA SER A 19 15.43 -13.23 12.12
C SER A 19 14.38 -12.73 13.11
N GLU A 20 13.70 -11.64 12.76
CA GLU A 20 12.64 -11.06 13.60
C GLU A 20 11.36 -11.87 13.58
N ARG A 21 11.02 -12.48 12.44
CA ARG A 21 9.82 -13.33 12.33
C ARG A 21 10.00 -14.64 13.09
N LEU A 22 11.19 -15.20 13.07
CA LEU A 22 11.49 -16.49 13.68
C LEU A 22 11.99 -16.38 15.13
N GLY A 23 12.47 -15.21 15.55
CA GLY A 23 12.97 -14.98 16.90
C GLY A 23 14.40 -15.49 17.15
N PHE A 24 15.17 -15.78 16.09
CA PHE A 24 16.58 -16.16 16.18
C PHE A 24 17.39 -15.66 14.97
N PRO A 25 18.71 -15.50 15.10
CA PRO A 25 19.53 -14.93 14.03
C PRO A 25 19.52 -15.78 12.75
N CYS A 26 19.23 -15.13 11.62
CA CYS A 26 19.35 -15.67 10.27
C CYS A 26 20.51 -14.97 9.54
N THR A 27 21.33 -15.75 8.82
CA THR A 27 22.46 -15.26 8.03
C THR A 27 22.12 -15.33 6.55
N PRO A 28 22.28 -14.22 5.79
CA PRO A 28 22.02 -14.21 4.36
C PRO A 28 23.05 -15.04 3.61
N VAL A 29 22.60 -15.75 2.59
CA VAL A 29 23.42 -16.49 1.62
C VAL A 29 22.97 -16.08 0.22
N VAL A 30 23.94 -15.71 -0.62
CA VAL A 30 23.71 -15.34 -2.01
C VAL A 30 24.60 -16.18 -2.91
N GLU A 31 23.98 -16.98 -3.77
CA GLU A 31 24.65 -17.74 -4.82
C GLU A 31 24.31 -17.13 -6.18
N GLU A 32 25.34 -16.77 -6.94
CA GLU A 32 25.18 -16.12 -8.24
C GLU A 32 25.28 -17.16 -9.37
N PHE A 33 24.39 -17.04 -10.35
CA PHE A 33 24.47 -17.74 -11.62
C PHE A 33 24.24 -16.75 -12.78
N ASP A 34 24.37 -17.21 -14.03
CA ASP A 34 24.32 -16.33 -15.21
C ASP A 34 23.02 -15.54 -15.36
N LEU A 35 21.87 -16.11 -14.97
CA LEU A 35 20.56 -15.46 -15.10
C LEU A 35 20.06 -14.77 -13.82
N GLY A 36 20.72 -14.94 -12.68
CA GLY A 36 20.17 -14.44 -11.41
C GLY A 36 21.00 -14.70 -10.17
N TYR A 37 20.39 -14.35 -9.03
CA TYR A 37 20.93 -14.59 -7.70
C TYR A 37 19.95 -15.44 -6.90
N LEU A 38 20.40 -16.60 -6.41
CA LEU A 38 19.70 -17.40 -5.44
C LEU A 38 20.00 -16.86 -4.04
N VAL A 39 18.98 -16.32 -3.39
CA VAL A 39 19.02 -15.75 -2.05
C VAL A 39 18.33 -16.69 -1.08
N MET A 40 19.01 -17.00 0.03
CA MET A 40 18.51 -17.83 1.10
C MET A 40 18.89 -17.26 2.45
N SER A 41 18.08 -17.57 3.46
CA SER A 41 18.42 -17.35 4.87
C SER A 41 18.84 -18.68 5.51
N THR A 42 19.99 -18.70 6.18
CA THR A 42 20.48 -19.85 6.96
C THR A 42 20.43 -19.55 8.44
N VAL A 43 20.30 -20.59 9.26
CA VAL A 43 20.14 -20.47 10.71
C VAL A 43 21.11 -21.43 11.40
N ALA A 44 21.39 -21.18 12.68
CA ALA A 44 22.20 -22.09 13.48
C ALA A 44 21.58 -23.50 13.51
N VAL A 45 22.40 -24.54 13.62
CA VAL A 45 21.93 -25.95 13.58
C VAL A 45 20.96 -26.25 14.73
N GLU A 46 21.12 -25.54 15.84
CA GLU A 46 20.31 -25.63 17.04
C GLU A 46 18.94 -24.93 16.89
N ALA A 47 18.79 -24.07 15.89
CA ALA A 47 17.53 -23.37 15.61
C ALA A 47 16.56 -24.30 14.86
N ARG A 48 15.33 -24.43 15.40
CA ARG A 48 14.28 -25.25 14.78
C ARG A 48 13.46 -24.41 13.78
N ALA A 49 14.00 -24.19 12.59
CA ALA A 49 13.21 -23.69 11.47
C ALA A 49 12.30 -24.80 10.93
N LEU A 50 11.02 -24.50 10.74
CA LEU A 50 10.04 -25.40 10.12
C LEU A 50 10.14 -25.38 8.59
N PRO A 51 9.68 -26.44 7.90
CA PRO A 51 9.54 -26.39 6.45
C PRO A 51 8.70 -25.19 6.01
N GLY A 52 9.24 -24.38 5.09
CA GLY A 52 8.61 -23.15 4.61
C GLY A 52 9.04 -21.87 5.33
N ASP A 53 9.68 -21.97 6.49
CA ASP A 53 10.10 -20.79 7.27
C ASP A 53 11.17 -19.96 6.57
N LEU A 54 11.90 -20.53 5.64
CA LEU A 54 13.07 -19.89 5.03
C LEU A 54 13.05 -20.23 3.54
N PRO A 55 12.36 -19.43 2.72
CA PRO A 55 12.22 -19.68 1.30
C PRO A 55 13.57 -19.57 0.58
N ALA A 56 13.70 -20.31 -0.52
CA ALA A 56 14.76 -20.11 -1.48
C ALA A 56 14.23 -19.18 -2.57
N THR A 57 14.85 -18.03 -2.77
CA THR A 57 14.32 -16.96 -3.61
C THR A 57 15.30 -16.66 -4.74
N VAL A 58 14.84 -16.58 -5.98
CA VAL A 58 15.67 -16.15 -7.11
C VAL A 58 15.31 -14.73 -7.50
N ILE A 59 16.32 -13.87 -7.60
CA ILE A 59 16.24 -12.54 -8.23
C ILE A 59 16.74 -12.70 -9.68
N ASP A 60 15.87 -12.45 -10.66
CA ASP A 60 16.28 -12.38 -12.08
C ASP A 60 17.22 -11.19 -12.28
N LYS A 61 18.44 -11.43 -12.77
CA LYS A 61 19.47 -10.40 -12.92
C LYS A 61 19.03 -9.30 -13.88
N GLU A 62 18.30 -9.66 -14.92
CA GLU A 62 17.91 -8.77 -15.99
C GLU A 62 16.75 -7.86 -15.57
N THR A 63 15.69 -8.45 -15.00
CA THR A 63 14.43 -7.75 -14.70
C THR A 63 14.23 -7.36 -13.25
N GLY A 64 15.00 -7.91 -12.31
CA GLY A 64 14.74 -7.75 -10.88
C GLY A 64 13.48 -8.47 -10.39
N GLU A 65 12.87 -9.34 -11.22
CA GLU A 65 11.71 -10.12 -10.79
C GLU A 65 12.13 -11.16 -9.74
N VAL A 66 11.32 -11.28 -8.69
CA VAL A 66 11.56 -12.17 -7.56
C VAL A 66 10.64 -13.39 -7.66
N SER A 67 11.19 -14.58 -7.47
CA SER A 67 10.43 -15.83 -7.51
C SER A 67 10.85 -16.79 -6.40
N THR A 68 9.89 -17.49 -5.80
CA THR A 68 10.11 -18.45 -4.72
C THR A 68 10.24 -19.88 -5.26
N TRP A 69 11.24 -20.61 -4.76
CA TRP A 69 11.62 -21.94 -5.22
C TRP A 69 11.72 -22.93 -4.05
N PRO A 70 11.59 -24.25 -4.32
CA PRO A 70 11.86 -25.27 -3.32
C PRO A 70 13.29 -25.19 -2.80
N ARG A 71 13.48 -25.54 -1.53
CA ARG A 71 14.80 -25.56 -0.90
C ARG A 71 15.58 -26.83 -1.26
N VAL A 72 16.07 -26.86 -2.49
CA VAL A 72 16.91 -27.91 -3.08
C VAL A 72 18.31 -27.35 -3.41
N PRO A 73 19.32 -28.18 -3.76
CA PRO A 73 20.64 -27.66 -4.12
C PRO A 73 20.57 -26.60 -5.23
N ALA A 74 21.43 -25.59 -5.17
CA ALA A 74 21.36 -24.42 -6.04
C ALA A 74 21.38 -24.76 -7.55
N ALA A 75 22.20 -25.74 -7.96
CA ALA A 75 22.24 -26.21 -9.34
C ALA A 75 20.87 -26.74 -9.85
N ALA A 76 20.07 -27.34 -8.96
CA ALA A 76 18.71 -27.78 -9.30
C ALA A 76 17.76 -26.58 -9.43
N VAL A 77 17.86 -25.60 -8.53
CA VAL A 77 17.08 -24.35 -8.62
C VAL A 77 17.41 -23.61 -9.92
N GLU A 78 18.69 -23.51 -10.28
CA GLU A 78 19.14 -22.90 -11.53
C GLU A 78 18.50 -23.59 -12.75
N GLN A 79 18.55 -24.93 -12.81
CA GLN A 79 17.97 -25.68 -13.91
C GLN A 79 16.45 -25.47 -13.99
N MET A 80 15.75 -25.50 -12.85
CA MET A 80 14.31 -25.26 -12.80
C MET A 80 13.96 -23.82 -13.21
N PHE A 81 14.75 -22.84 -12.78
CA PHE A 81 14.60 -21.45 -13.16
C PHE A 81 14.75 -21.27 -14.66
N ARG A 82 15.81 -21.83 -15.28
CA ARG A 82 16.01 -21.81 -16.73
C ARG A 82 14.82 -22.38 -17.51
N GLN A 83 14.19 -23.44 -17.00
CA GLN A 83 13.04 -24.08 -17.65
C GLN A 83 11.76 -23.26 -17.55
N ARG A 84 11.54 -22.53 -16.45
CA ARG A 84 10.32 -21.74 -16.22
C ARG A 84 10.44 -20.26 -16.59
N ARG A 85 11.67 -19.74 -16.72
CA ARG A 85 11.92 -18.35 -17.08
C ARG A 85 11.27 -18.05 -18.44
N PRO A 86 10.38 -17.05 -18.55
CA PRO A 86 9.76 -16.69 -19.82
C PRO A 86 10.82 -16.35 -20.87
N GLY A 87 10.60 -16.83 -22.10
CA GLY A 87 11.44 -16.51 -23.25
C GLY A 87 11.39 -15.04 -23.61
N ALA A 88 12.39 -14.57 -24.37
CA ALA A 88 12.42 -13.21 -24.91
C ALA A 88 11.79 -13.17 -26.32
N PRO A 89 11.15 -12.05 -26.73
CA PRO A 89 10.87 -10.85 -25.93
C PRO A 89 9.81 -11.11 -24.85
N ARG A 90 9.86 -10.36 -23.75
CA ARG A 90 8.90 -10.46 -22.64
C ARG A 90 7.77 -9.45 -22.80
N ALA A 91 6.62 -9.75 -22.22
CA ALA A 91 5.55 -8.76 -22.10
C ALA A 91 6.04 -7.53 -21.30
N PRO A 92 5.65 -6.31 -21.70
CA PRO A 92 5.87 -5.12 -20.88
C PRO A 92 5.25 -5.27 -19.48
N ARG A 93 5.86 -4.62 -18.49
CA ARG A 93 5.30 -4.49 -17.14
C ARG A 93 4.99 -3.04 -16.84
N THR A 94 3.90 -2.83 -16.12
CA THR A 94 3.43 -1.51 -15.69
C THR A 94 4.44 -0.82 -14.79
N VAL A 95 5.02 -1.58 -13.86
CA VAL A 95 6.10 -1.13 -13.00
C VAL A 95 7.33 -1.95 -13.30
N ASP A 96 8.51 -1.32 -13.33
CA ASP A 96 9.76 -2.06 -13.40
C ASP A 96 9.99 -2.85 -12.10
N PRO A 97 10.07 -4.19 -12.13
CA PRO A 97 10.26 -4.98 -10.92
C PRO A 97 11.58 -4.63 -10.21
N ALA A 98 12.61 -4.19 -10.94
CA ALA A 98 13.88 -3.78 -10.35
C ALA A 98 13.72 -2.54 -9.45
N ASP A 99 12.93 -1.56 -9.87
CA ASP A 99 12.73 -0.31 -9.10
C ASP A 99 12.01 -0.60 -7.78
N GLN A 100 10.97 -1.45 -7.81
CA GLN A 100 10.26 -1.88 -6.59
C GLN A 100 11.19 -2.67 -5.67
N LEU A 101 11.94 -3.62 -6.23
CA LEU A 101 12.85 -4.46 -5.46
C LEU A 101 13.95 -3.63 -4.77
N LEU A 102 14.61 -2.74 -5.51
CA LEU A 102 15.72 -1.95 -4.96
C LEU A 102 15.29 -0.99 -3.86
N ARG A 103 14.04 -0.51 -3.89
CA ARG A 103 13.49 0.31 -2.80
C ARG A 103 13.44 -0.46 -1.48
N GLU A 104 13.30 -1.79 -1.49
CA GLU A 104 13.31 -2.59 -0.25
C GLU A 104 14.63 -2.56 0.51
N ILE A 105 15.73 -2.14 -0.14
CA ILE A 105 17.03 -2.00 0.52
C ILE A 105 16.97 -0.93 1.61
N THR A 106 16.24 0.15 1.37
CA THR A 106 16.21 1.33 2.24
C THR A 106 14.88 1.55 2.93
N ARG A 107 13.78 1.04 2.36
CA ARG A 107 12.42 1.27 2.88
C ARG A 107 11.67 -0.06 3.04
N PRO A 108 10.84 -0.21 4.08
CA PRO A 108 9.95 -1.36 4.21
C PRO A 108 8.83 -1.30 3.17
N PRO A 109 8.27 -2.46 2.78
CA PRO A 109 7.11 -2.52 1.91
C PRO A 109 5.81 -2.11 2.62
N THR A 110 5.80 -2.05 3.96
CA THR A 110 4.62 -1.67 4.76
C THR A 110 4.44 -0.15 4.85
N PRO A 111 3.20 0.35 4.99
CA PRO A 111 1.97 -0.37 4.67
C PRO A 111 1.87 -0.55 3.15
N GLY A 112 1.38 -1.69 2.66
CA GLY A 112 1.28 -1.96 1.23
C GLY A 112 0.05 -2.76 0.89
N ALA A 113 -0.11 -3.09 -0.38
CA ALA A 113 -1.09 -4.07 -0.82
C ALA A 113 -0.54 -4.93 -1.96
N ALA A 114 -1.08 -6.14 -2.08
CA ALA A 114 -0.87 -7.05 -3.20
C ALA A 114 -2.23 -7.41 -3.80
N ALA A 115 -2.34 -7.40 -5.12
CA ALA A 115 -3.53 -7.80 -5.85
C ALA A 115 -3.24 -9.06 -6.67
N HIS A 116 -4.11 -10.05 -6.53
CA HIS A 116 -4.06 -11.30 -7.28
C HIS A 116 -5.20 -11.30 -8.30
N LEU A 117 -4.87 -11.53 -9.56
CA LEU A 117 -5.84 -11.66 -10.64
C LEU A 117 -5.61 -13.00 -11.34
N THR A 118 -6.55 -13.93 -11.22
CA THR A 118 -6.45 -15.27 -11.82
C THR A 118 -7.29 -15.35 -13.09
N VAL A 119 -6.64 -15.50 -14.25
CA VAL A 119 -7.27 -15.57 -15.57
C VAL A 119 -6.85 -16.87 -16.25
N GLY A 120 -7.82 -17.68 -16.70
CA GLY A 120 -7.53 -18.93 -17.40
C GLY A 120 -6.65 -19.92 -16.61
N GLY A 121 -6.78 -19.93 -15.28
CA GLY A 121 -6.00 -20.79 -14.39
C GLY A 121 -4.58 -20.29 -14.06
N ARG A 122 -4.16 -19.13 -14.60
CA ARG A 122 -2.89 -18.46 -14.24
C ARG A 122 -3.17 -17.26 -13.34
N THR A 123 -2.49 -17.21 -12.20
CA THR A 123 -2.53 -16.08 -11.26
C THR A 123 -1.43 -15.08 -11.58
N TYR A 124 -1.80 -13.81 -11.69
CA TYR A 124 -0.91 -12.66 -11.81
C TYR A 124 -0.94 -11.91 -10.49
N VAL A 125 0.22 -11.43 -10.05
CA VAL A 125 0.38 -10.72 -8.78
C VAL A 125 1.07 -9.39 -9.05
N ALA A 126 0.50 -8.32 -8.52
CA ALA A 126 1.15 -7.01 -8.47
C ALA A 126 1.07 -6.42 -7.06
N HIS A 127 1.95 -5.47 -6.79
CA HIS A 127 2.00 -4.70 -5.54
C HIS A 127 1.77 -3.22 -5.81
N GLY A 128 1.27 -2.51 -4.81
CA GLY A 128 1.19 -1.05 -4.83
C GLY A 128 2.57 -0.42 -5.07
N ALA A 129 2.62 0.59 -5.93
CA ALA A 129 3.86 1.18 -6.40
C ALA A 129 4.28 2.42 -5.59
N LYS A 130 5.27 2.26 -4.73
CA LYS A 130 5.90 3.33 -3.94
C LYS A 130 7.18 3.88 -4.57
N GLY A 131 7.60 5.05 -4.12
CA GLY A 131 8.82 5.72 -4.58
C GLY A 131 8.69 6.39 -5.95
N ASP A 132 9.74 7.09 -6.36
CA ASP A 132 9.76 7.90 -7.58
C ASP A 132 10.04 7.06 -8.83
N LEU A 133 9.08 6.19 -9.16
CA LEU A 133 9.10 5.34 -10.34
C LEU A 133 8.07 5.75 -11.38
N GLU A 134 8.37 5.42 -12.64
CA GLU A 134 7.49 5.64 -13.80
C GLU A 134 6.48 4.49 -13.95
N LEU A 135 5.21 4.83 -14.18
CA LEU A 135 4.14 3.86 -14.41
C LEU A 135 3.85 3.76 -15.92
N ARG A 136 4.07 2.58 -16.48
CA ARG A 136 3.83 2.25 -17.89
C ARG A 136 2.53 1.46 -18.05
N HIS A 137 1.43 2.04 -17.61
CA HIS A 137 0.10 1.42 -17.72
C HIS A 137 -0.23 1.04 -19.15
N HIS A 138 -0.94 -0.08 -19.31
CA HIS A 138 -1.49 -0.53 -20.57
C HIS A 138 -2.35 0.56 -21.20
N PRO A 139 -2.34 0.77 -22.55
CA PRO A 139 -3.07 1.86 -23.19
C PRO A 139 -4.56 1.95 -22.82
N LEU A 140 -5.24 0.82 -22.60
CA LEU A 140 -6.64 0.82 -22.15
C LEU A 140 -6.81 1.35 -20.72
N VAL A 141 -5.92 0.99 -19.80
CA VAL A 141 -5.91 1.51 -18.42
C VAL A 141 -5.54 2.98 -18.41
N ARG A 142 -4.55 3.37 -19.23
CA ARG A 142 -4.17 4.78 -19.40
C ARG A 142 -5.33 5.63 -19.93
N SER A 143 -6.05 5.15 -20.94
CA SER A 143 -7.23 5.80 -21.49
C SER A 143 -8.35 5.96 -20.46
N TYR A 144 -8.56 4.95 -19.60
CA TYR A 144 -9.49 5.08 -18.48
C TYR A 144 -9.06 6.18 -17.51
N LEU A 145 -7.78 6.18 -17.08
CA LEU A 145 -7.25 7.18 -16.15
C LEU A 145 -7.31 8.60 -16.72
N ASP A 146 -6.96 8.78 -18.00
CA ASP A 146 -7.02 10.08 -18.69
C ASP A 146 -8.46 10.59 -18.88
N GLY A 147 -9.45 9.69 -18.87
CA GLY A 147 -10.86 10.02 -18.96
C GLY A 147 -11.55 10.34 -17.64
N LEU A 148 -10.88 10.15 -16.49
CA LEU A 148 -11.48 10.42 -15.18
C LEU A 148 -11.55 11.93 -14.90
N PRO A 149 -12.69 12.45 -14.43
CA PRO A 149 -12.74 13.80 -13.88
C PRO A 149 -11.88 13.90 -12.60
N PRO A 150 -11.39 15.10 -12.23
CA PRO A 150 -10.82 15.32 -10.92
C PRO A 150 -11.74 14.81 -9.80
N GLY A 151 -11.14 14.34 -8.71
CA GLY A 151 -11.87 13.78 -7.58
C GLY A 151 -12.31 12.33 -7.74
N HIS A 152 -12.18 11.71 -8.92
CA HIS A 152 -12.68 10.34 -9.15
C HIS A 152 -11.64 9.23 -8.94
N LEU A 153 -10.40 9.63 -8.64
CA LEU A 153 -9.32 8.73 -8.29
C LEU A 153 -8.92 9.01 -6.84
N VAL A 154 -8.78 7.96 -6.05
CA VAL A 154 -8.21 8.10 -4.70
C VAL A 154 -6.76 8.58 -4.83
N ARG A 155 -6.22 9.14 -3.76
CA ARG A 155 -4.82 9.61 -3.76
C ARG A 155 -3.87 8.50 -4.20
N GLY A 156 -3.16 8.73 -5.30
CA GLY A 156 -2.22 7.75 -5.87
C GLY A 156 -2.89 6.49 -6.42
N GLY A 157 -4.19 6.52 -6.72
CA GLY A 157 -4.94 5.34 -7.19
C GLY A 157 -4.35 4.66 -8.43
N GLU A 158 -3.63 5.40 -9.29
CA GLU A 158 -2.91 4.86 -10.44
C GLU A 158 -1.75 3.94 -10.04
N ARG A 159 -1.27 4.02 -8.79
CA ARG A 159 -0.20 3.19 -8.23
C ARG A 159 -0.72 1.97 -7.49
N HIS A 160 -2.04 1.78 -7.41
CA HIS A 160 -2.63 0.70 -6.64
C HIS A 160 -2.39 -0.66 -7.32
N ALA A 161 -2.17 -1.68 -6.48
CA ALA A 161 -1.90 -3.05 -6.93
C ALA A 161 -2.99 -3.56 -7.90
N GLU A 162 -4.24 -3.16 -7.67
CA GLU A 162 -5.42 -3.52 -8.44
C GLU A 162 -5.35 -3.03 -9.89
N MET A 163 -4.91 -1.79 -10.10
CA MET A 163 -4.75 -1.24 -11.45
C MET A 163 -3.51 -1.82 -12.15
N ILE A 164 -2.43 -1.99 -11.40
CA ILE A 164 -1.17 -2.54 -11.91
C ILE A 164 -1.38 -4.00 -12.37
N VAL A 165 -2.07 -4.85 -11.60
CA VAL A 165 -2.27 -6.25 -11.99
C VAL A 165 -3.15 -6.39 -13.22
N VAL A 166 -4.21 -5.57 -13.35
CA VAL A 166 -5.04 -5.56 -14.56
C VAL A 166 -4.22 -5.10 -15.75
N SER A 167 -3.45 -4.01 -15.60
CA SER A 167 -2.57 -3.49 -16.65
C SER A 167 -1.54 -4.53 -17.10
N ASP A 168 -0.89 -5.23 -16.17
CA ASP A 168 0.09 -6.30 -16.47
C ASP A 168 -0.56 -7.48 -17.20
N VAL A 169 -1.78 -7.87 -16.83
CA VAL A 169 -2.52 -8.90 -17.57
C VAL A 169 -2.81 -8.45 -19.00
N LEU A 170 -3.23 -7.20 -19.22
CA LEU A 170 -3.53 -6.70 -20.55
C LEU A 170 -2.27 -6.61 -21.43
N HIS A 171 -1.14 -6.14 -20.88
CA HIS A 171 0.16 -6.17 -21.57
C HIS A 171 0.54 -7.57 -22.01
N GLU A 172 0.36 -8.57 -21.14
CA GLU A 172 0.65 -9.96 -21.46
C GLU A 172 -0.28 -10.51 -22.56
N GLN A 173 -1.57 -10.13 -22.57
CA GLN A 173 -2.49 -10.56 -23.64
C GLN A 173 -2.14 -9.92 -24.98
N ASP A 174 -1.88 -8.62 -25.01
CA ASP A 174 -1.46 -7.91 -26.23
C ASP A 174 -0.12 -8.42 -26.75
N HIS A 175 0.80 -8.76 -25.85
CA HIS A 175 2.07 -9.39 -26.23
C HIS A 175 1.86 -10.74 -26.94
N ARG A 176 0.96 -11.59 -26.45
CA ARG A 176 0.61 -12.85 -27.12
C ARG A 176 -0.07 -12.62 -28.46
N ARG A 177 -1.05 -11.71 -28.51
CA ARG A 177 -1.76 -11.34 -29.74
C ARG A 177 -0.81 -10.82 -30.81
N ALA A 178 0.13 -9.96 -30.44
CA ALA A 178 1.16 -9.46 -31.35
C ALA A 178 2.04 -10.58 -31.91
N ALA A 179 2.41 -11.58 -31.10
CA ALA A 179 3.15 -12.76 -31.56
C ALA A 179 2.34 -13.61 -32.57
N GLU A 180 1.02 -13.56 -32.51
CA GLU A 180 0.09 -14.20 -33.45
C GLU A 180 -0.30 -13.30 -34.64
N GLY A 181 0.22 -12.07 -34.71
CA GLY A 181 -0.13 -11.10 -35.76
C GLY A 181 -1.53 -10.50 -35.64
N LEU A 182 -2.14 -10.59 -34.45
CA LEU A 182 -3.44 -10.01 -34.13
C LEU A 182 -3.30 -8.56 -33.63
N PRO A 183 -4.33 -7.71 -33.83
CA PRO A 183 -4.35 -6.36 -33.27
C PRO A 183 -4.44 -6.38 -31.75
N ALA A 184 -4.02 -5.28 -31.12
CA ALA A 184 -4.21 -5.01 -29.70
C ALA A 184 -5.68 -5.14 -29.27
N LEU A 185 -5.89 -5.47 -28.00
CA LEU A 185 -7.21 -5.65 -27.41
C LEU A 185 -8.07 -4.38 -27.52
N THR A 186 -9.35 -4.57 -27.86
CA THR A 186 -10.36 -3.54 -27.58
C THR A 186 -10.80 -3.59 -26.11
N VAL A 187 -11.54 -2.57 -25.67
CA VAL A 187 -12.10 -2.55 -24.30
C VAL A 187 -13.06 -3.72 -24.09
N GLU A 188 -13.88 -4.05 -25.09
CA GLU A 188 -14.85 -5.13 -25.02
C GLU A 188 -14.16 -6.51 -24.94
N GLU A 189 -13.08 -6.71 -25.70
CA GLU A 189 -12.28 -7.94 -25.61
C GLU A 189 -11.58 -8.03 -24.24
N ALA A 190 -11.05 -6.93 -23.71
CA ALA A 190 -10.46 -6.88 -22.37
C ALA A 190 -11.50 -7.23 -21.29
N GLN A 191 -12.71 -6.67 -21.38
CA GLN A 191 -13.82 -6.99 -20.47
C GLN A 191 -14.25 -8.46 -20.57
N ALA A 192 -14.22 -9.05 -21.76
CA ALA A 192 -14.54 -10.47 -21.94
C ALA A 192 -13.49 -11.38 -21.28
N VAL A 193 -12.20 -11.05 -21.40
CA VAL A 193 -11.10 -11.78 -20.74
C VAL A 193 -11.21 -11.65 -19.22
N LEU A 194 -11.32 -10.42 -18.71
CA LEU A 194 -11.36 -10.12 -17.28
C LEU A 194 -12.66 -10.55 -16.60
N GLY A 195 -13.77 -10.64 -17.36
CA GLY A 195 -15.06 -11.17 -16.89
C GLY A 195 -15.04 -12.62 -16.41
N THR A 196 -13.97 -13.35 -16.72
CA THR A 196 -13.76 -14.72 -16.23
C THR A 196 -12.73 -14.80 -15.09
N ALA A 197 -12.21 -13.66 -14.66
CA ALA A 197 -11.15 -13.59 -13.70
C ALA A 197 -11.67 -13.76 -12.27
N ARG A 198 -10.82 -14.32 -11.41
CA ARG A 198 -10.97 -14.21 -9.96
C ARG A 198 -10.03 -13.15 -9.44
N PHE A 199 -10.55 -12.17 -8.72
CA PHE A 199 -9.79 -11.09 -8.11
C PHE A 199 -9.75 -11.24 -6.58
N GLU A 200 -8.57 -11.05 -6.00
CA GLU A 200 -8.33 -11.03 -4.55
C GLU A 200 -7.33 -9.91 -4.23
N VAL A 201 -7.49 -9.23 -3.10
CA VAL A 201 -6.56 -8.19 -2.64
C VAL A 201 -6.13 -8.48 -1.20
N PHE A 202 -4.87 -8.17 -0.89
CA PHE A 202 -4.23 -8.44 0.39
C PHE A 202 -3.52 -7.18 0.88
N ARG A 203 -3.75 -6.79 2.13
CA ARG A 203 -3.03 -5.71 2.80
C ARG A 203 -1.73 -6.24 3.39
N VAL A 204 -0.63 -5.57 3.06
CA VAL A 204 0.71 -5.85 3.59
C VAL A 204 0.91 -4.92 4.79
N ARG A 205 0.79 -5.49 5.99
CA ARG A 205 0.91 -4.79 7.27
C ARG A 205 2.04 -5.36 8.12
N GLU A 206 2.30 -4.72 9.25
CA GLU A 206 3.23 -5.28 10.23
C GLU A 206 2.74 -6.63 10.76
N PRO A 207 3.65 -7.56 11.08
CA PRO A 207 3.25 -8.86 11.61
C PRO A 207 2.47 -8.73 12.93
N GLY A 208 1.29 -9.34 12.97
CA GLY A 208 0.38 -9.27 14.12
C GLY A 208 -0.65 -8.15 14.02
N ASP A 209 -0.57 -7.28 13.00
CA ASP A 209 -1.63 -6.33 12.68
C ASP A 209 -2.89 -7.08 12.19
N PRO A 210 -4.05 -6.92 12.86
CA PRO A 210 -5.29 -7.57 12.46
C PRO A 210 -5.83 -7.10 11.11
N ALA A 211 -5.38 -5.94 10.61
CA ALA A 211 -5.74 -5.43 9.28
C ALA A 211 -4.90 -6.05 8.15
N GLY A 212 -3.86 -6.82 8.47
CA GLY A 212 -3.01 -7.50 7.50
C GLY A 212 -3.64 -8.78 6.92
N GLY A 213 -3.27 -9.11 5.69
CA GLY A 213 -3.79 -10.29 4.99
C GLY A 213 -4.93 -9.96 4.03
N PRO A 214 -5.84 -10.92 3.73
CA PRO A 214 -6.92 -10.71 2.78
C PRO A 214 -7.79 -9.51 3.16
N ALA A 215 -8.01 -8.62 2.20
CA ALA A 215 -8.92 -7.50 2.35
C ALA A 215 -10.28 -7.84 1.72
N GLU A 216 -11.36 -7.47 2.41
CA GLU A 216 -12.73 -7.72 1.96
C GLU A 216 -13.08 -6.92 0.71
N LEU A 217 -12.63 -5.66 0.66
CA LEU A 217 -12.90 -4.73 -0.42
C LEU A 217 -11.63 -3.98 -0.82
N PRO A 218 -11.42 -3.72 -2.13
CA PRO A 218 -10.49 -2.70 -2.61
C PRO A 218 -10.92 -1.29 -2.16
N CYS A 219 -10.04 -0.31 -2.38
CA CYS A 219 -10.42 1.09 -2.24
C CYS A 219 -11.50 1.49 -3.27
N ASP A 220 -12.21 2.58 -2.99
CA ASP A 220 -13.35 3.05 -3.77
C ASP A 220 -13.07 3.21 -5.28
N SER A 221 -12.01 3.91 -5.67
CA SER A 221 -11.71 4.06 -7.10
C SER A 221 -11.25 2.76 -7.75
N CYS A 222 -10.64 1.83 -6.99
CA CYS A 222 -10.28 0.52 -7.50
C CYS A 222 -11.52 -0.35 -7.74
N ILE A 223 -12.56 -0.26 -6.89
CA ILE A 223 -13.86 -0.91 -7.16
C ILE A 223 -14.44 -0.37 -8.48
N ASN A 224 -14.55 0.95 -8.62
CA ASN A 224 -15.05 1.58 -9.84
C ASN A 224 -14.29 1.14 -11.10
N PHE A 225 -12.96 1.07 -11.01
CA PHE A 225 -12.09 0.60 -12.09
C PHE A 225 -12.30 -0.89 -12.41
N LEU A 226 -12.30 -1.76 -11.39
CA LEU A 226 -12.44 -3.20 -11.58
C LEU A 226 -13.81 -3.56 -12.15
N VAL A 227 -14.87 -2.87 -11.73
CA VAL A 227 -16.20 -3.02 -12.35
C VAL A 227 -16.18 -2.54 -13.80
N ARG A 228 -15.54 -1.40 -14.11
CA ARG A 228 -15.41 -0.89 -15.49
C ARG A 228 -14.70 -1.89 -16.41
N PHE A 229 -13.67 -2.57 -15.91
CA PHE A 229 -12.93 -3.60 -16.63
C PHE A 229 -13.55 -5.00 -16.50
N ASN A 230 -14.72 -5.12 -15.86
CA ASN A 230 -15.46 -6.37 -15.67
C ASN A 230 -14.70 -7.43 -14.84
N ALA A 231 -13.75 -7.02 -14.00
CA ALA A 231 -13.04 -7.88 -13.05
C ALA A 231 -13.77 -8.03 -11.70
N LEU A 232 -14.74 -7.15 -11.43
CA LEU A 232 -15.70 -7.23 -10.31
C LEU A 232 -17.14 -7.07 -10.83
N PRO A 233 -18.15 -7.64 -10.14
CA PRO A 233 -19.55 -7.50 -10.54
C PRO A 233 -20.06 -6.08 -10.33
N TRP A 234 -21.03 -5.66 -11.14
CA TRP A 234 -21.64 -4.32 -11.06
C TRP A 234 -22.25 -3.99 -9.69
N SER A 235 -22.65 -5.01 -8.92
CA SER A 235 -23.21 -4.84 -7.57
C SER A 235 -22.24 -4.17 -6.60
N ASP A 236 -20.93 -4.31 -6.83
CA ASP A 236 -19.91 -3.78 -5.94
C ASP A 236 -19.87 -2.24 -5.96
N LEU A 237 -20.48 -1.61 -6.97
CA LEU A 237 -20.66 -0.15 -7.02
C LEU A 237 -21.50 0.39 -5.84
N ALA A 238 -22.27 -0.46 -5.15
CA ALA A 238 -22.96 -0.09 -3.91
C ALA A 238 -21.98 0.35 -2.81
N HIS A 239 -20.74 -0.16 -2.82
CA HIS A 239 -19.69 0.23 -1.85
C HIS A 239 -19.05 1.57 -2.15
N THR A 240 -19.31 2.15 -3.32
CA THR A 240 -18.74 3.42 -3.78
C THR A 240 -19.81 4.50 -3.95
N GLU A 241 -21.02 4.26 -3.43
CA GLU A 241 -22.09 5.24 -3.47
C GLU A 241 -21.66 6.52 -2.75
N GLU A 242 -21.84 7.65 -3.41
CA GLU A 242 -21.55 8.95 -2.84
C GLU A 242 -22.43 9.19 -1.61
N TRP A 243 -21.81 9.67 -0.53
CA TRP A 243 -22.51 10.01 0.69
C TRP A 243 -21.98 11.34 1.23
N ARG A 244 -22.92 12.25 1.52
CA ARG A 244 -22.63 13.57 2.09
C ARG A 244 -23.53 13.80 3.31
N PRO A 245 -22.99 14.43 4.36
CA PRO A 245 -23.80 14.86 5.49
C PRO A 245 -24.79 15.94 5.05
N GLU A 246 -25.98 15.93 5.63
CA GLU A 246 -26.93 17.03 5.49
C GLU A 246 -26.37 18.30 6.18
N PRO A 247 -26.58 19.50 5.62
CA PRO A 247 -26.20 20.75 6.28
C PRO A 247 -26.85 20.88 7.66
N GLY A 248 -26.06 21.31 8.65
CA GLY A 248 -26.51 21.35 10.04
C GLY A 248 -25.70 22.31 10.92
N PRO A 249 -26.12 22.52 12.17
CA PRO A 249 -25.41 23.40 13.10
C PRO A 249 -23.99 22.88 13.35
N VAL A 250 -22.97 23.72 13.13
CA VAL A 250 -21.56 23.34 13.33
C VAL A 250 -21.07 23.74 14.73
N SER A 251 -20.28 22.87 15.36
CA SER A 251 -19.75 23.08 16.72
C SER A 251 -18.84 24.32 16.86
N GLN A 252 -18.12 24.70 15.80
CA GLN A 252 -17.18 25.84 15.77
C GLN A 252 -17.32 26.63 14.46
N PRO A 253 -18.31 27.54 14.35
CA PRO A 253 -18.50 28.33 13.13
C PRO A 253 -17.27 29.17 12.78
N GLY A 254 -16.84 29.13 11.51
CA GLY A 254 -15.70 29.90 10.99
C GLY A 254 -14.32 29.29 11.18
N ARG A 255 -14.18 28.17 11.91
CA ARG A 255 -12.90 27.43 12.00
C ARG A 255 -12.60 26.64 10.72
N PHE A 256 -13.64 26.13 10.08
CA PHE A 256 -13.57 25.31 8.87
C PHE A 256 -14.50 25.86 7.78
N PRO A 257 -14.25 25.56 6.49
CA PRO A 257 -15.26 25.69 5.45
C PRO A 257 -16.55 24.94 5.83
N ASP A 258 -17.72 25.46 5.46
CA ASP A 258 -19.02 24.91 5.87
C ASP A 258 -19.15 23.41 5.61
N GLU A 259 -18.70 22.96 4.43
CA GLU A 259 -18.77 21.55 4.02
C GLU A 259 -17.92 20.63 4.92
N VAL A 260 -16.80 21.13 5.43
CA VAL A 260 -15.93 20.42 6.37
C VAL A 260 -16.57 20.44 7.76
N GLY A 261 -17.12 21.58 8.17
CA GLY A 261 -17.83 21.71 9.44
C GLY A 261 -19.03 20.76 9.57
N HIS A 262 -19.83 20.63 8.50
CA HIS A 262 -20.95 19.69 8.45
C HIS A 262 -20.47 18.24 8.58
N ALA A 263 -19.41 17.85 7.85
CA ALA A 263 -18.87 16.50 7.90
C ALA A 263 -18.23 16.14 9.24
N LEU A 264 -17.54 17.08 9.89
CA LEU A 264 -17.01 16.87 11.23
C LEU A 264 -18.13 16.73 12.27
N THR A 265 -19.17 17.56 12.16
CA THR A 265 -20.32 17.50 13.08
C THR A 265 -21.05 16.15 12.95
N ASP A 266 -21.31 15.71 11.73
CA ASP A 266 -21.89 14.39 11.46
C ASP A 266 -21.00 13.25 11.95
N ALA A 267 -19.67 13.39 11.81
CA ALA A 267 -18.68 12.46 12.33
C ALA A 267 -18.60 12.42 13.88
N GLY A 268 -19.48 13.14 14.58
CA GLY A 268 -19.57 13.18 16.03
C GLY A 268 -18.66 14.22 16.69
N TRP A 269 -18.03 15.11 15.92
CA TRP A 269 -17.11 16.10 16.47
C TRP A 269 -17.81 17.15 17.32
N GLN A 270 -17.41 17.19 18.58
CA GLN A 270 -17.85 18.18 19.56
C GLN A 270 -16.71 18.55 20.49
N ILE A 271 -16.76 19.76 21.03
CA ILE A 271 -15.85 20.19 22.09
C ILE A 271 -16.52 19.88 23.40
N SER A 272 -15.92 18.95 24.14
CA SER A 272 -16.44 18.46 25.40
C SER A 272 -15.33 18.29 26.41
N MET A 273 -15.69 18.42 27.69
CA MET A 273 -14.80 18.11 28.81
C MET A 273 -14.33 16.65 28.85
N PHE A 274 -14.98 15.76 28.09
CA PHE A 274 -14.59 14.34 27.98
C PHE A 274 -13.48 14.07 26.96
N ASN A 275 -13.16 15.03 26.08
CA ASN A 275 -12.19 14.82 25.01
C ASN A 275 -10.82 14.40 25.53
N GLU A 276 -10.35 15.02 26.62
CA GLU A 276 -9.07 14.72 27.25
C GLU A 276 -9.03 13.26 27.75
N ALA A 277 -10.10 12.81 28.41
CA ALA A 277 -10.19 11.44 28.91
C ALA A 277 -10.22 10.41 27.77
N LEU A 278 -10.95 10.71 26.69
CA LEU A 278 -11.01 9.85 25.49
C LEU A 278 -9.65 9.74 24.81
N ALA A 279 -8.97 10.88 24.59
CA ALA A 279 -7.65 10.92 23.99
C ALA A 279 -6.62 10.16 24.85
N MET A 280 -6.60 10.41 26.16
CA MET A 280 -5.69 9.73 27.08
C MET A 280 -5.89 8.21 27.07
N GLY A 281 -7.13 7.73 27.05
CA GLY A 281 -7.45 6.30 26.95
C GLY A 281 -6.93 5.69 25.64
N ALA A 282 -7.27 6.30 24.50
CA ALA A 282 -6.84 5.80 23.19
C ALA A 282 -5.31 5.82 23.02
N ILE A 283 -4.64 6.84 23.55
CA ILE A 283 -3.16 6.94 23.56
C ILE A 283 -2.57 5.83 24.43
N ALA A 284 -3.11 5.59 25.62
CA ALA A 284 -2.61 4.56 26.52
C ALA A 284 -2.70 3.18 25.87
N GLU A 285 -3.86 2.81 25.34
CA GLU A 285 -4.08 1.52 24.66
C GLU A 285 -3.20 1.37 23.42
N THR A 286 -3.06 2.42 22.61
CA THR A 286 -2.17 2.42 21.43
C THR A 286 -0.71 2.10 21.81
N ARG A 287 -0.25 2.57 22.97
CA ARG A 287 1.13 2.36 23.45
C ARG A 287 1.37 0.98 24.06
N GLU A 288 0.30 0.25 24.41
CA GLU A 288 0.42 -1.13 24.90
C GLU A 288 0.88 -2.07 23.78
N ILE A 289 0.53 -1.74 22.53
CA ILE A 289 0.91 -2.51 21.34
C ILE A 289 2.34 -2.11 20.93
N ALA A 290 3.23 -3.11 20.93
CA ALA A 290 4.62 -2.94 20.53
C ALA A 290 4.81 -3.40 19.08
N GLY A 291 5.62 -2.66 18.33
CA GLY A 291 6.27 -3.20 17.14
C GLY A 291 7.37 -4.20 17.52
N ARG A 292 8.05 -4.74 16.52
CA ARG A 292 9.16 -5.68 16.72
C ARG A 292 10.40 -4.97 17.24
N ARG A 293 10.66 -3.74 16.78
CA ARG A 293 11.82 -2.93 17.18
C ARG A 293 11.44 -1.65 17.90
N HIS A 294 10.27 -1.11 17.58
CA HIS A 294 9.83 0.20 18.05
C HIS A 294 8.54 0.12 18.88
N ARG A 295 8.29 1.18 19.64
CA ARG A 295 7.04 1.42 20.37
C ARG A 295 6.56 2.83 20.07
N HIS A 296 5.25 3.03 20.10
CA HIS A 296 4.70 4.37 19.99
C HIS A 296 5.06 5.21 21.22
N GLU A 297 5.67 6.37 20.98
CA GLU A 297 5.97 7.38 21.99
C GLU A 297 5.13 8.62 21.71
N VAL A 298 4.28 9.00 22.68
CA VAL A 298 3.44 10.18 22.55
C VAL A 298 4.23 11.45 22.86
N PHE A 299 3.82 12.56 22.23
CA PHE A 299 4.39 13.90 22.40
C PHE A 299 3.25 14.94 22.34
N PRO A 300 3.48 16.19 22.79
CA PRO A 300 2.41 17.17 22.96
C PRO A 300 1.53 17.39 21.73
N ALA A 301 2.12 17.49 20.53
CA ALA A 301 1.36 17.68 19.30
C ALA A 301 0.38 16.54 19.00
N ALA A 302 0.72 15.29 19.36
CA ALA A 302 -0.19 14.16 19.22
C ALA A 302 -1.33 14.20 20.24
N GLU A 303 -1.03 14.57 21.50
CA GLU A 303 -2.03 14.75 22.55
C GLU A 303 -3.03 15.85 22.17
N GLU A 304 -2.53 16.97 21.66
CA GLU A 304 -3.35 18.09 21.20
C GLU A 304 -4.26 17.70 20.04
N ALA A 305 -3.73 17.02 19.02
CA ALA A 305 -4.52 16.59 17.86
C ALA A 305 -5.63 15.59 18.25
N LEU A 306 -5.28 14.58 19.06
CA LEU A 306 -6.23 13.55 19.51
C LEU A 306 -7.26 14.10 20.50
N THR A 307 -6.90 15.11 21.31
CA THR A 307 -7.86 15.81 22.19
C THR A 307 -8.78 16.73 21.39
N ALA A 308 -8.28 17.36 20.33
CA ALA A 308 -9.08 18.22 19.48
C ALA A 308 -10.12 17.43 18.67
N PHE A 309 -9.78 16.22 18.23
CA PHE A 309 -10.62 15.34 17.41
C PHE A 309 -10.59 13.89 17.93
N PRO A 310 -11.20 13.60 19.09
CA PRO A 310 -11.11 12.28 19.69
C PRO A 310 -12.02 11.29 18.95
N ALA A 311 -11.42 10.36 18.21
CA ALA A 311 -12.10 9.22 17.59
C ALA A 311 -13.32 9.59 16.72
N ILE A 312 -13.23 10.67 15.94
CA ILE A 312 -14.28 10.99 14.96
C ILE A 312 -14.32 9.91 13.87
N LEU A 313 -15.48 9.68 13.27
CA LEU A 313 -15.67 8.76 12.15
C LEU A 313 -16.43 9.47 11.05
N SER A 314 -15.73 9.95 10.02
CA SER A 314 -16.39 10.58 8.89
C SER A 314 -16.84 9.54 7.90
N HIS A 315 -18.14 9.56 7.57
CA HIS A 315 -18.73 8.75 6.50
C HIS A 315 -18.71 9.45 5.15
N ARG A 316 -18.23 10.70 5.08
CA ARG A 316 -18.17 11.48 3.84
C ARG A 316 -17.41 10.70 2.78
N ARG A 317 -18.04 10.49 1.63
CA ARG A 317 -17.51 9.64 0.56
C ARG A 317 -17.96 10.13 -0.79
N GLY A 318 -17.07 10.12 -1.77
CA GLY A 318 -17.39 10.53 -3.14
C GLY A 318 -16.33 11.43 -3.76
N PRO A 319 -16.62 12.00 -4.95
CA PRO A 319 -15.69 12.88 -5.63
C PRO A 319 -15.32 14.12 -4.82
N GLY A 320 -14.02 14.35 -4.62
CA GLY A 320 -13.48 15.58 -4.05
C GLY A 320 -13.06 16.60 -5.10
N GLN A 321 -12.29 17.60 -4.68
CA GLN A 321 -11.74 18.64 -5.56
C GLN A 321 -10.74 18.06 -6.57
N ASP A 322 -9.83 17.21 -6.07
CA ASP A 322 -8.74 16.63 -6.86
C ASP A 322 -8.70 15.10 -6.73
N VAL A 323 -8.98 14.56 -5.54
CA VAL A 323 -8.97 13.11 -5.24
C VAL A 323 -10.28 12.66 -4.59
N TRP A 324 -10.57 11.37 -4.68
CA TRP A 324 -11.74 10.76 -4.04
C TRP A 324 -11.64 10.85 -2.52
N ILE A 325 -12.76 11.19 -1.88
CA ILE A 325 -12.88 11.30 -0.43
C ILE A 325 -13.25 9.93 0.12
N HIS A 326 -12.45 9.44 1.07
CA HIS A 326 -12.72 8.21 1.81
C HIS A 326 -13.27 8.47 3.20
N GLU A 327 -13.98 7.46 3.69
CA GLU A 327 -14.30 7.35 5.12
C GLU A 327 -13.00 7.24 5.93
N PHE A 328 -12.91 7.98 7.03
CA PHE A 328 -11.74 7.96 7.90
C PHE A 328 -12.10 8.11 9.36
N THR A 329 -11.16 7.72 10.23
CA THR A 329 -11.25 7.91 11.67
C THR A 329 -9.97 8.49 12.25
N THR A 330 -10.10 9.26 13.34
CA THR A 330 -9.00 9.77 14.17
C THR A 330 -8.82 8.96 15.47
N ASN A 331 -9.20 7.69 15.45
CA ASN A 331 -8.89 6.77 16.55
C ASN A 331 -7.51 6.11 16.31
N PRO A 332 -6.49 6.40 17.15
CA PRO A 332 -5.11 5.96 16.95
C PRO A 332 -4.94 4.44 17.03
N LEU A 333 -5.90 3.73 17.64
CA LEU A 333 -5.90 2.26 17.71
C LEU A 333 -5.88 1.59 16.32
N HIS A 334 -6.46 2.26 15.33
CA HIS A 334 -6.45 1.81 13.94
C HIS A 334 -5.07 1.86 13.28
N GLY A 335 -4.07 2.44 13.95
CA GLY A 335 -2.65 2.43 13.56
C GLY A 335 -1.73 1.90 14.66
N ALA A 336 -2.24 1.25 15.73
CA ALA A 336 -1.43 0.87 16.88
C ALA A 336 -0.38 -0.22 16.59
N HIS A 337 -0.58 -1.00 15.53
CA HIS A 337 0.38 -2.00 15.04
C HIS A 337 1.41 -1.42 14.06
N SER A 338 1.53 -0.09 13.94
CA SER A 338 2.38 0.56 12.93
C SER A 338 3.70 1.13 13.48
N ALA A 339 4.13 0.69 14.67
CA ALA A 339 5.26 1.30 15.36
C ALA A 339 6.57 1.22 14.56
N ASP A 340 6.86 0.10 13.89
CA ASP A 340 8.09 -0.03 13.11
C ASP A 340 8.03 0.77 11.80
N THR A 341 6.85 0.80 11.17
CA THR A 341 6.55 1.52 9.93
C THR A 341 6.65 3.03 10.14
N LEU A 342 6.05 3.54 11.22
CA LEU A 342 6.13 4.97 11.57
C LEU A 342 7.52 5.35 12.07
N ALA A 343 8.27 4.45 12.71
CA ALA A 343 9.66 4.71 13.05
C ALA A 343 10.57 4.80 11.82
N ASP A 344 10.39 3.93 10.82
CA ASP A 344 11.10 4.02 9.53
C ASP A 344 10.82 5.34 8.83
N PHE A 345 9.53 5.69 8.69
CA PHE A 345 9.16 6.93 8.04
C PHE A 345 9.60 8.17 8.84
N GLY A 346 9.52 8.12 10.17
CA GLY A 346 10.03 9.16 11.04
C GLY A 346 11.55 9.38 10.89
N ALA A 347 12.32 8.30 10.69
CA ALA A 347 13.76 8.39 10.43
C ALA A 347 14.07 9.10 9.11
N VAL A 348 13.24 8.91 8.08
CA VAL A 348 13.36 9.64 6.80
C VAL A 348 13.09 11.13 6.99
N LEU A 349 12.07 11.48 7.78
CA LEU A 349 11.67 12.86 8.04
C LEU A 349 12.54 13.56 9.10
N GLY A 350 13.32 12.81 9.87
CA GLY A 350 14.07 13.32 11.02
C GLY A 350 13.19 13.72 12.21
N VAL A 351 12.01 13.12 12.37
CA VAL A 351 11.03 13.44 13.42
C VAL A 351 10.41 12.17 14.00
N ARG A 352 9.78 12.30 15.17
CA ARG A 352 8.92 11.25 15.73
C ARG A 352 7.51 11.32 15.16
N LEU A 353 6.87 10.17 14.98
CA LEU A 353 5.50 10.04 14.49
C LEU A 353 4.63 9.24 15.48
N PHE A 354 3.37 9.63 15.58
CA PHE A 354 2.34 8.93 16.37
C PHE A 354 1.09 8.70 15.49
N PRO A 355 0.46 7.51 15.54
CA PRO A 355 -0.72 7.25 14.73
C PRO A 355 -1.88 8.15 15.20
N LEU A 356 -2.62 8.70 14.24
CA LEU A 356 -3.88 9.41 14.47
C LEU A 356 -5.08 8.53 14.18
N GLY A 357 -4.99 7.65 13.19
CA GLY A 357 -6.09 6.77 12.79
C GLY A 357 -5.92 6.23 11.38
N SER A 358 -7.02 6.09 10.64
CA SER A 358 -6.97 5.44 9.31
C SER A 358 -8.03 5.93 8.33
N GLU A 359 -7.73 5.86 7.04
CA GLU A 359 -8.72 5.89 5.94
C GLU A 359 -9.05 4.45 5.55
N ARG A 360 -10.25 3.96 5.88
CA ARG A 360 -10.75 2.59 5.59
C ARG A 360 -9.79 1.42 5.88
N GLN A 361 -8.86 1.54 6.85
CA GLN A 361 -7.77 0.55 7.05
C GLN A 361 -6.87 0.34 5.82
N GLU A 362 -6.93 1.23 4.83
CA GLU A 362 -6.06 1.28 3.65
C GLU A 362 -4.88 2.22 3.88
N SER A 363 -5.14 3.40 4.47
CA SER A 363 -4.11 4.36 4.84
C SER A 363 -3.98 4.53 6.35
N ILE A 364 -2.74 4.63 6.84
CA ILE A 364 -2.43 5.04 8.21
C ILE A 364 -2.30 6.56 8.23
N LEU A 365 -3.08 7.23 9.09
CA LEU A 365 -2.92 8.65 9.38
C LEU A 365 -1.97 8.80 10.57
N ALA A 366 -0.99 9.69 10.47
CA ALA A 366 -0.01 9.93 11.52
C ALA A 366 0.29 11.43 11.68
N VAL A 367 0.64 11.84 12.89
CA VAL A 367 1.09 13.19 13.22
C VAL A 367 2.53 13.14 13.68
N ASP A 368 3.31 14.17 13.36
CA ASP A 368 4.66 14.33 13.88
C ASP A 368 4.74 15.25 15.10
N GLU A 369 5.92 15.32 15.70
CA GLU A 369 6.16 16.15 16.89
C GLU A 369 6.06 17.67 16.66
N HIS A 370 5.89 18.11 15.42
CA HIS A 370 5.62 19.50 15.04
C HIS A 370 4.13 19.75 14.71
N GLY A 371 3.28 18.72 14.79
CA GLY A 371 1.85 18.80 14.48
C GLY A 371 1.51 18.56 13.01
N ARG A 372 2.51 18.30 12.15
CA ARG A 372 2.29 18.01 10.73
C ARG A 372 1.66 16.64 10.57
N VAL A 373 0.70 16.52 9.67
CA VAL A 373 -0.06 15.29 9.47
C VAL A 373 0.27 14.64 8.13
N PHE A 374 0.44 13.32 8.16
CA PHE A 374 0.81 12.50 7.02
C PHE A 374 -0.15 11.32 6.86
N ALA A 375 -0.22 10.80 5.64
CA ALA A 375 -0.90 9.55 5.31
C ALA A 375 0.09 8.56 4.66
N LEU A 376 0.01 7.29 5.03
CA LEU A 376 0.85 6.21 4.49
C LEU A 376 -0.05 5.10 3.95
N ASP A 377 0.07 4.77 2.67
CA ASP A 377 -0.74 3.75 1.99
C ASP A 377 0.11 2.93 1.00
N GLN A 378 -0.56 2.13 0.16
CA GLN A 378 0.10 1.31 -0.85
C GLN A 378 0.74 2.09 -2.01
N ALA A 379 0.39 3.37 -2.22
CA ALA A 379 0.92 4.24 -3.26
C ALA A 379 2.09 5.13 -2.78
N GLY A 380 2.23 5.29 -1.46
CA GLY A 380 3.37 5.96 -0.84
C GLY A 380 3.02 6.71 0.43
N GLU A 381 3.77 7.77 0.67
CA GLU A 381 3.65 8.64 1.82
C GLU A 381 3.26 10.07 1.37
N TRP A 382 2.41 10.73 2.13
CA TRP A 382 1.74 11.96 1.69
C TRP A 382 1.65 12.98 2.83
N PHE A 383 1.93 14.25 2.53
CA PHE A 383 1.78 15.36 3.46
C PHE A 383 0.37 15.96 3.34
N LEU A 384 -0.46 15.76 4.37
CA LEU A 384 -1.86 16.19 4.38
C LEU A 384 -2.04 17.64 4.82
N GLY A 385 -1.21 18.12 5.74
CA GLY A 385 -1.36 19.46 6.30
C GLY A 385 -0.32 19.80 7.36
N ALA A 386 -0.12 21.11 7.56
CA ALA A 386 0.81 21.63 8.56
C ALA A 386 0.30 21.44 10.01
N ASP A 387 -1.01 21.20 10.16
CA ASP A 387 -1.70 20.90 11.40
C ASP A 387 -2.91 19.99 11.12
N ILE A 388 -3.59 19.56 12.18
CA ILE A 388 -4.76 18.68 12.10
C ILE A 388 -5.95 19.31 11.37
N ASP A 389 -6.14 20.64 11.47
CA ASP A 389 -7.26 21.32 10.82
C ASP A 389 -7.05 21.36 9.30
N ALA A 390 -5.83 21.68 8.86
CA ALA A 390 -5.42 21.63 7.48
C ALA A 390 -5.55 20.21 6.91
N ALA A 391 -5.13 19.19 7.68
CA ALA A 391 -5.22 17.80 7.26
C ALA A 391 -6.67 17.32 7.09
N LEU A 392 -7.55 17.60 8.06
CA LEU A 392 -8.97 17.27 7.97
C LEU A 392 -9.64 18.02 6.81
N THR A 393 -9.26 19.27 6.57
CA THR A 393 -9.73 20.03 5.40
C THR A 393 -9.28 19.38 4.08
N THR A 394 -8.03 18.94 3.99
CA THR A 394 -7.50 18.22 2.82
C THR A 394 -8.29 16.94 2.55
N LEU A 395 -8.50 16.12 3.59
CA LEU A 395 -9.25 14.86 3.47
C LEU A 395 -10.71 15.10 3.08
N LEU A 396 -11.41 15.98 3.81
CA LEU A 396 -12.85 16.19 3.65
C LEU A 396 -13.22 16.97 2.38
N LEU A 397 -12.31 17.75 1.81
CA LEU A 397 -12.52 18.38 0.51
C LEU A 397 -11.95 17.56 -0.65
N GLY A 398 -11.23 16.47 -0.35
CA GLY A 398 -10.54 15.64 -1.32
C GLY A 398 -9.54 16.43 -2.16
N ARG A 399 -8.68 17.20 -1.49
CA ARG A 399 -7.58 17.93 -2.13
C ARG A 399 -6.39 17.00 -2.33
N ALA A 400 -5.66 17.18 -3.43
CA ALA A 400 -4.46 16.37 -3.68
C ALA A 400 -3.33 16.79 -2.72
N PRO A 401 -2.89 15.91 -1.80
CA PRO A 401 -1.75 16.21 -0.94
C PRO A 401 -0.43 16.07 -1.70
N ALA A 402 0.61 16.74 -1.20
CA ALA A 402 1.96 16.58 -1.71
C ALA A 402 2.51 15.19 -1.37
N ARG A 403 3.15 14.53 -2.33
CA ARG A 403 3.81 13.24 -2.11
C ARG A 403 5.16 13.46 -1.45
N VAL A 404 5.46 12.65 -0.45
CA VAL A 404 6.77 12.64 0.20
C VAL A 404 7.70 11.73 -0.60
N ARG A 405 8.85 12.26 -1.00
CA ARG A 405 9.91 11.53 -1.71
C ARG A 405 10.67 10.63 -0.74
N ASP A 406 11.45 9.70 -1.28
CA ASP A 406 12.26 8.78 -0.47
C ASP A 406 13.38 9.49 0.33
N ASP A 407 13.69 10.75 0.02
CA ASP A 407 14.59 11.62 0.78
C ASP A 407 13.90 12.48 1.86
N GLY A 408 12.58 12.33 2.02
CA GLY A 408 11.79 13.06 3.00
C GLY A 408 11.31 14.45 2.56
N THR A 409 11.56 14.87 1.32
CA THR A 409 11.07 16.16 0.78
C THR A 409 9.67 16.02 0.14
N TRP A 410 8.89 17.11 0.09
CA TRP A 410 7.57 17.17 -0.59
C TRP A 410 7.29 18.53 -1.23
#